data_AF-A0A521SH22-F1
#
_entry.id   AF-A0A521SH22-F1
#
_cell.length_a   1.000
_cell.length_b   1.000
_cell.length_c   1.000
_cell.angle_alpha   90.00
_cell.angle_beta   90.00
_cell.angle_gamma   90.00
#
_symmetry.space_group_name_H-M   'P 1'
#
loop_
_entity.id
_entity.type
_entity.pdbx_description
1 polymer ?
#
loop_
_entity_poly.entity_id
_entity_poly.type
_entity_poly.pdbx_seq_one_letter_code
_entity_poly.pdbx_strand_id
1 'polypeptide(L)'
;MKIKWIKKVGFLSLLVLSFFLSGYVVDLQPLTVTEMEGISRSAAFTNNQGIQQYREGKFFEAFVSFTAASGIDKNFWEAHYNCAVVLVALGRLEDRK
;
A
#
# COMPACT_ATOMS: atom_id res chain seq x y z
N MET A 1 42.55 18.03 17.29
CA MET A 1 41.98 17.71 15.95
C MET A 1 40.88 16.64 15.98
N LYS A 2 41.00 15.57 16.78
CA LYS A 2 40.04 14.42 16.83
C LYS A 2 38.60 14.76 17.28
N ILE A 3 38.42 15.71 18.19
CA ILE A 3 37.10 16.09 18.75
C ILE A 3 36.16 16.72 17.70
N LYS A 4 36.71 17.49 16.76
CA LYS A 4 35.93 18.08 15.66
C LYS A 4 35.39 17.02 14.69
N TRP A 5 36.10 15.90 14.54
CA TRP A 5 35.72 14.80 13.65
C TRP A 5 34.60 13.94 14.25
N ILE A 6 34.69 13.61 15.55
CA ILE A 6 33.66 12.86 16.28
C ILE A 6 32.30 13.57 16.25
N LYS A 7 32.30 14.91 16.43
CA LYS A 7 31.07 15.71 16.34
C LYS A 7 30.45 15.71 14.94
N LYS A 8 31.26 15.69 13.87
CA LYS A 8 30.77 15.60 12.48
C LYS A 8 30.17 14.24 12.17
N VAL A 9 30.80 13.16 12.62
CA VAL A 9 30.32 11.79 12.41
C VAL A 9 29.01 11.55 13.17
N GLY A 10 28.89 12.04 14.42
CA GLY A 10 27.65 11.93 15.19
C GLY A 10 26.48 12.73 14.59
N PHE A 11 26.76 13.91 14.02
CA PHE A 11 25.73 14.68 13.31
C PHE A 11 25.28 13.97 12.02
N LEU A 12 26.21 13.38 11.28
CA LEU A 12 25.90 12.61 10.07
C LEU A 12 25.09 11.35 10.39
N SER A 13 25.39 10.65 11.50
CA SER A 13 24.60 9.49 11.92
C SER A 13 23.18 9.87 12.35
N LEU A 14 23.00 11.02 13.01
CA LEU A 14 21.69 11.56 13.35
C LEU A 14 20.90 11.95 12.10
N LEU A 15 21.54 12.52 11.07
CA LEU A 15 20.88 12.80 9.80
C LEU A 15 20.44 11.51 9.09
N VAL A 16 21.31 10.51 9.03
CA VAL A 16 20.97 9.20 8.46
C VAL A 16 19.83 8.55 9.26
N LEU A 17 19.90 8.55 10.59
CA LEU A 17 18.84 8.02 11.44
C LEU A 17 17.52 8.80 11.27
N SER A 18 17.58 10.12 11.13
CA SER A 18 16.41 10.96 10.86
C SER A 18 15.81 10.65 9.48
N PHE A 19 16.64 10.34 8.48
CA PHE A 19 16.20 9.91 7.16
C PHE A 19 15.48 8.54 7.22
N PHE A 20 15.92 7.64 8.11
CA PHE A 20 15.22 6.38 8.39
C PHE A 20 13.94 6.56 9.24
N LEU A 21 13.89 7.57 10.11
CA LEU A 21 12.74 7.88 10.96
C LEU A 21 11.67 8.76 10.25
N SER A 22 12.04 9.61 9.29
CA SER A 22 11.16 10.66 8.75
C SER A 22 10.24 10.23 7.61
N GLY A 23 10.22 8.96 7.21
CA GLY A 23 9.21 8.48 6.28
C GLY A 23 9.74 7.67 5.13
N TYR A 24 10.12 6.42 5.41
CA TYR A 24 9.68 5.38 4.50
C TYR A 24 8.14 5.29 4.61
N VAL A 25 7.45 6.19 3.92
CA VAL A 25 6.03 5.98 3.61
C VAL A 25 6.07 4.83 2.63
N VAL A 26 5.80 3.61 3.12
CA VAL A 26 5.65 2.46 2.23
C VAL A 26 4.56 2.84 1.23
N ASP A 27 4.93 3.04 -0.03
CA ASP A 27 3.98 3.27 -1.12
C ASP A 27 3.33 1.93 -1.44
N LEU A 28 2.36 1.57 -0.60
CA LEU A 28 1.60 0.34 -0.76
C LEU A 28 0.82 0.43 -2.07
N GLN A 29 1.01 -0.56 -2.93
CA GLN A 29 0.26 -0.71 -4.17
C GLN A 29 -0.55 -2.01 -4.14
N PRO A 30 -1.74 -2.02 -4.76
CA PRO A 30 -2.52 -3.23 -4.84
C PRO A 30 -1.85 -4.25 -5.75
N LEU A 31 -1.88 -5.51 -5.33
CA LEU A 31 -1.31 -6.65 -6.04
C LEU A 31 -2.20 -7.04 -7.23
N THR A 32 -1.59 -7.07 -8.41
CA THR A 32 -2.22 -7.59 -9.64
C THR A 32 -2.22 -9.10 -9.63
N VAL A 33 -3.39 -9.70 -9.83
CA VAL A 33 -3.53 -11.16 -9.81
C VAL A 33 -3.69 -11.65 -11.25
N THR A 34 -2.64 -12.28 -11.77
CA THR A 34 -2.70 -13.10 -12.99
C THR A 34 -3.17 -14.48 -12.60
N GLU A 35 -4.17 -15.03 -13.30
CA GLU A 35 -4.88 -16.29 -12.98
C GLU A 35 -3.98 -17.30 -12.24
N MET A 36 -4.29 -17.55 -10.96
CA MET A 36 -3.66 -18.59 -10.16
C MET A 36 -4.63 -19.75 -9.97
N GLU A 37 -4.09 -20.97 -9.93
CA GLU A 37 -4.84 -22.19 -9.65
C GLU A 37 -5.54 -22.07 -8.28
N GLY A 38 -6.86 -22.32 -8.25
CA GLY A 38 -7.65 -22.30 -7.01
C GLY A 38 -8.38 -20.99 -6.67
N ILE A 39 -8.26 -19.94 -7.49
CA ILE A 39 -9.00 -18.67 -7.30
C ILE A 39 -10.17 -18.56 -8.28
N SER A 40 -11.31 -18.05 -7.82
CA SER A 40 -12.44 -17.74 -8.71
C SER A 40 -12.05 -16.70 -9.77
N ARG A 41 -12.21 -17.04 -11.05
CA ARG A 41 -11.99 -16.09 -12.18
C ARG A 41 -12.81 -14.81 -12.01
N SER A 42 -14.04 -14.92 -11.52
CA SER A 42 -14.89 -13.75 -11.26
C SER A 42 -14.32 -12.88 -10.15
N ALA A 43 -13.80 -13.48 -9.07
CA ALA A 43 -13.17 -12.73 -7.99
C ALA A 43 -11.91 -12.00 -8.48
N ALA A 44 -11.05 -12.69 -9.23
CA ALA A 44 -9.85 -12.10 -9.83
C ALA A 44 -10.17 -10.96 -10.79
N PHE A 45 -11.21 -11.11 -11.63
CA PHE A 45 -11.68 -10.07 -12.53
C PHE A 45 -12.13 -8.82 -11.75
N THR A 46 -13.01 -8.99 -10.75
CA THR A 46 -13.48 -7.88 -9.91
C THR A 46 -12.34 -7.20 -9.14
N ASN A 47 -11.38 -7.98 -8.63
CA ASN A 47 -10.18 -7.42 -8.00
C ASN A 47 -9.36 -6.56 -8.97
N ASN A 48 -9.13 -7.06 -10.19
CA ASN A 48 -8.36 -6.31 -11.19
C ASN A 48 -9.09 -5.03 -11.66
N GLN A 49 -10.42 -5.00 -11.63
CA GLN A 49 -11.18 -3.74 -11.81
C GLN A 49 -10.89 -2.75 -10.67
N GLY A 50 -10.85 -3.22 -9.42
CA GLY A 50 -10.45 -2.41 -8.27
C GLY A 50 -9.05 -1.82 -8.40
N ILE A 51 -8.11 -2.56 -8.98
CA ILE A 51 -6.75 -2.07 -9.26
C ILE A 51 -6.77 -0.91 -10.27
N GLN A 52 -7.56 -1.00 -11.33
CA GLN A 52 -7.70 0.10 -12.28
C GLN A 52 -8.30 1.35 -11.61
N GLN A 53 -9.36 1.17 -10.83
CA GLN A 53 -9.98 2.27 -10.07
C GLN A 53 -8.99 2.92 -9.09
N TYR A 54 -8.17 2.13 -8.39
CA TYR A 54 -7.12 2.64 -7.51
C TYR A 54 -6.11 3.50 -8.27
N ARG A 55 -5.67 3.05 -9.45
CA ARG A 55 -4.73 3.79 -10.31
C ARG A 55 -5.33 5.11 -10.84
N GLU A 56 -6.65 5.15 -11.02
CA GLU A 56 -7.39 6.36 -11.39
C GLU A 56 -7.65 7.31 -10.20
N GLY A 57 -7.24 6.94 -8.98
CA GLY A 57 -7.50 7.71 -7.75
C GLY A 57 -8.93 7.55 -7.21
N LYS A 58 -9.73 6.64 -7.77
CA LYS A 58 -11.10 6.30 -7.36
C LYS A 58 -11.07 5.32 -6.20
N PHE A 59 -10.57 5.76 -5.06
CA PHE A 59 -10.26 4.88 -3.92
C PHE A 59 -11.50 4.25 -3.28
N PHE A 60 -12.64 4.95 -3.26
CA PHE A 60 -13.87 4.37 -2.70
C PHE A 60 -14.41 3.24 -3.58
N GLU A 61 -14.42 3.44 -4.90
CA GLU A 61 -14.82 2.44 -5.88
C GLU A 61 -13.88 1.24 -5.86
N ALA A 62 -12.57 1.47 -5.75
CA ALA A 62 -11.59 0.41 -5.60
C ALA A 62 -11.85 -0.44 -4.34
N PHE A 63 -12.18 0.19 -3.21
CA PHE A 63 -12.56 -0.52 -1.98
C PHE A 63 -13.81 -1.39 -2.17
N VAL A 64 -14.84 -0.88 -2.85
CA VAL A 64 -16.04 -1.66 -3.18
C VAL A 64 -15.69 -2.87 -4.06
N SER A 65 -14.82 -2.71 -5.06
CA SER A 65 -14.40 -3.80 -5.93
C SER A 65 -13.59 -4.87 -5.17
N PHE A 66 -12.64 -4.47 -4.32
CA PHE A 66 -11.86 -5.43 -3.53
C PHE A 66 -12.70 -6.19 -2.51
N THR A 67 -13.64 -5.50 -1.83
CA THR A 67 -14.57 -6.16 -0.90
C THR A 67 -15.51 -7.12 -1.62
N ALA A 68 -16.02 -6.75 -2.80
CA ALA A 68 -16.80 -7.67 -3.63
C ALA A 68 -16.00 -8.91 -4.04
N ALA A 69 -14.74 -8.75 -4.46
CA ALA A 69 -13.87 -9.87 -4.79
C ALA A 69 -13.66 -10.84 -3.61
N SER A 70 -13.45 -10.32 -2.39
CA SER A 70 -13.37 -11.16 -1.18
C SER A 70 -14.70 -11.83 -0.79
N GLY A 71 -15.83 -11.26 -1.21
CA GLY A 71 -17.15 -11.87 -1.02
C GLY A 71 -17.41 -13.03 -1.97
N ILE A 72 -16.89 -12.95 -3.20
CA ILE A 72 -17.00 -14.00 -4.22
C ILE A 72 -16.12 -15.20 -3.85
N ASP A 73 -14.89 -14.94 -3.40
CA ASP A 73 -13.95 -15.97 -3.01
C ASP A 73 -13.34 -15.65 -1.65
N LYS A 74 -13.80 -16.37 -0.62
CA LYS A 74 -13.40 -16.16 0.77
C LYS A 74 -11.94 -16.50 1.04
N ASN A 75 -11.29 -17.25 0.16
CA ASN A 75 -9.88 -17.62 0.30
C ASN A 75 -8.96 -16.67 -0.48
N PHE A 76 -9.52 -15.66 -1.16
CA PHE A 76 -8.77 -14.74 -2.00
C PHE A 76 -8.08 -13.65 -1.18
N TRP A 77 -6.98 -14.04 -0.54
CA TRP A 77 -6.22 -13.20 0.40
C TRP A 77 -5.69 -11.91 -0.25
N GLU A 78 -5.40 -11.91 -1.56
CA GLU A 78 -4.96 -10.72 -2.30
C GLU A 78 -6.03 -9.63 -2.32
N ALA A 79 -7.32 -9.99 -2.37
CA ALA A 79 -8.41 -9.02 -2.29
C ALA A 79 -8.45 -8.34 -0.92
N HIS A 80 -8.17 -9.08 0.15
CA HIS A 80 -8.06 -8.51 1.50
C HIS A 80 -6.83 -7.61 1.65
N TYR A 81 -5.69 -8.01 1.10
CA TYR A 81 -4.50 -7.15 1.05
C TYR A 81 -4.81 -5.84 0.30
N ASN A 82 -5.46 -5.92 -0.86
CA ASN A 82 -5.82 -4.75 -1.65
C ASN A 82 -6.82 -3.83 -0.94
N CYS A 83 -7.75 -4.39 -0.14
CA CYS A 83 -8.59 -3.60 0.77
C CYS A 83 -7.76 -2.79 1.77
N ALA A 84 -6.73 -3.39 2.38
CA ALA A 84 -5.87 -2.68 3.33
C ALA A 84 -5.10 -1.53 2.66
N VAL A 85 -4.58 -1.75 1.45
CA VAL A 85 -3.89 -0.72 0.66
C VAL A 85 -4.80 0.49 0.42
N VAL A 86 -6.04 0.27 -0.02
CA VAL A 86 -6.94 1.37 -0.33
C VAL A 86 -7.46 2.09 0.92
N LEU A 87 -7.60 1.40 2.05
CA LEU A 87 -7.93 2.04 3.34
C LEU A 87 -6.82 2.99 3.80
N VAL A 88 -5.55 2.61 3.64
CA VAL A 88 -4.42 3.51 3.90
C VAL A 88 -4.46 4.73 2.97
N ALA A 89 -4.78 4.53 1.68
CA ALA A 89 -4.92 5.64 0.73
C ALA A 89 -6.07 6.59 1.10
N LEU A 90 -7.22 6.07 1.54
CA LEU A 90 -8.36 6.86 1.99
C LEU A 90 -8.05 7.66 3.26
N GLY A 91 -7.40 7.05 4.26
CA GLY A 91 -6.99 7.78 5.48
C GLY A 91 -6.03 8.94 5.18
N ARG A 92 -5.08 8.73 4.25
CA ARG A 92 -4.19 9.81 3.80
C ARG A 92 -4.91 10.95 3.07
N LEU A 93 -6.06 10.69 2.44
CA LEU A 93 -6.87 11.75 1.84
C LEU A 93 -7.63 12.56 2.88
N GLU A 94 -8.09 11.91 3.96
CA GLU A 94 -8.73 12.59 5.09
C GLU A 94 -7.74 13.50 5.81
N ASP A 95 -6.51 13.03 6.06
CA ASP A 95 -5.44 13.82 6.69
C ASP A 95 -5.01 15.07 5.89
N ARG A 96 -5.35 15.14 4.60
CA ARG A 96 -5.02 16.27 3.72
C ARG A 96 -6.14 17.29 3.53
N LYS A 97 -7.32 17.07 4.13
CA LYS A 97 -8.43 18.05 4.13
C LYS A 97 -8.31 19.02 5.31
#